data_AF-A0A6L4Z5R0-F1
#
_entry.id   AF-A0A6L4Z5R0-F1
#
_cell.length_a   1.000
_cell.length_b   1.000
_cell.length_c   1.000
_cell.angle_alpha   90.00
_cell.angle_beta   90.00
_cell.angle_gamma   90.00
#
_symmetry.space_group_name_H-M   'P 1'
#
loop_
_entity.id
_entity.type
_entity.pdbx_description
1 polymer ?
#
loop_
_entity_poly.entity_id
_entity_poly.type
_entity_poly.pdbx_seq_one_letter_code
_entity_poly.pdbx_strand_id
1 'polypeptide(L)'
;DGDLGVQAKLNSPNSLALDGNGNLFVLDTFNNAIRVMKLAGNVANAPDFSLNVTPVSQNIQVGGSASFNIGFNSLNGFNSAVSLSTVLVPTNSGVSLNLSTATVNNGQMATLTVNVSSSVSPGVFSITVTGQASGMARQEMIRLVVEPKPRGDFVLVARPSVQSVALGAATSFTISTQAINDFNGLISLAATVDPPNSNLRLTFSQSGINVGSNSTLTVNAATNAMLGDFNVIVIGVTTLPFVIIQSQTVKVSVVQTLRPPKLTPIADQMVKPGESATINVAVMDPTNQTGLTLSLGNAPGYVSLTDNGNGNGVIRIAPPMSAQSGIVVVRATNAGGLTDQIMFNVAVSGSLMITNASFTKPTLTILGLGFGTSGAIVRVNGLDVTNTISSQTDTKIDLKGSKKKFALKKGQNTVTVTVGSVTSNTATFNF
;
A
#
# COMPACT_ATOMS: atom_id res chain seq x y z
N ASP A 1 55.52 -28.37 -87.46
CA ASP A 1 56.58 -27.65 -88.20
C ASP A 1 57.60 -27.02 -87.27
N GLY A 2 57.21 -26.53 -86.10
CA GLY A 2 58.16 -26.06 -85.07
C GLY A 2 58.44 -24.56 -85.10
N ASP A 3 58.04 -23.87 -86.17
CA ASP A 3 58.19 -22.42 -86.37
C ASP A 3 56.96 -21.60 -85.94
N LEU A 4 57.03 -20.28 -86.11
CA LEU A 4 55.92 -19.35 -85.84
C LEU A 4 54.68 -19.68 -86.67
N GLY A 5 53.50 -19.66 -86.04
CA GLY A 5 52.23 -19.98 -86.69
C GLY A 5 51.91 -19.14 -87.93
N VAL A 6 52.38 -17.88 -87.99
CA VAL A 6 52.21 -16.99 -89.16
C VAL A 6 53.01 -17.41 -90.39
N GLN A 7 53.98 -18.31 -90.23
CA GLN A 7 54.77 -18.88 -91.32
C GLN A 7 54.21 -20.21 -91.81
N ALA A 8 53.16 -20.73 -91.16
CA ALA A 8 52.52 -21.97 -91.57
C ALA A 8 51.83 -21.78 -92.93
N LYS A 9 52.24 -22.56 -93.93
CA LYS A 9 51.59 -22.62 -95.23
C LYS A 9 50.46 -23.66 -95.16
N LEU A 10 49.24 -23.17 -94.97
CA LEU A 10 48.03 -23.99 -94.97
C LEU A 10 47.55 -24.27 -96.40
N ASN A 11 46.90 -25.41 -96.62
CA ASN A 11 46.33 -25.82 -97.90
C ASN A 11 44.94 -26.46 -97.69
N SER A 12 43.90 -25.67 -97.93
CA SER A 12 42.49 -26.06 -97.72
C SER A 12 42.19 -26.59 -96.30
N PRO A 13 42.48 -25.84 -95.23
CA PRO A 13 42.10 -26.24 -93.89
C PRO A 13 40.57 -26.26 -93.76
N ASN A 14 40.00 -27.35 -93.24
CA ASN A 14 38.54 -27.56 -93.22
C ASN A 14 37.92 -27.56 -91.82
N SER A 15 38.72 -27.59 -90.75
CA SER A 15 38.21 -27.67 -89.38
C SER A 15 39.21 -27.14 -88.35
N LEU A 16 38.67 -26.68 -87.22
CA LEU A 16 39.39 -26.17 -86.06
C LEU A 16 38.85 -26.83 -84.78
N ALA A 17 39.74 -27.15 -83.84
CA ALA A 17 39.37 -27.64 -82.50
C ALA A 17 40.32 -27.11 -81.43
N LEU A 18 39.85 -26.96 -80.20
CA LEU A 18 40.67 -26.60 -79.04
C LEU A 18 40.81 -27.81 -78.11
N ASP A 19 41.98 -28.00 -77.49
CA ASP A 19 42.13 -28.91 -76.35
C ASP A 19 41.89 -28.20 -75.01
N GLY A 20 41.85 -28.97 -73.91
CA GLY A 20 41.68 -28.45 -72.55
C GLY A 20 42.84 -27.59 -72.04
N ASN A 21 43.96 -27.54 -72.77
CA ASN A 21 45.12 -26.69 -72.47
C ASN A 21 45.14 -25.42 -73.34
N GLY A 22 44.12 -25.18 -74.17
CA GLY A 22 44.00 -24.00 -75.03
C GLY A 22 44.82 -24.05 -76.31
N ASN A 23 45.33 -25.22 -76.72
CA ASN A 23 46.01 -25.36 -78.02
C ASN A 23 44.97 -25.44 -79.15
N LEU A 24 45.22 -24.72 -80.25
CA LEU A 24 44.38 -24.76 -81.44
C LEU A 24 44.89 -25.81 -82.43
N PHE A 25 44.05 -26.79 -82.72
CA PHE A 25 44.25 -27.81 -83.74
C PHE A 25 43.60 -27.35 -85.04
N VAL A 26 44.35 -27.42 -86.14
CA VAL A 26 43.89 -27.09 -87.50
C VAL A 26 44.00 -28.35 -88.35
N LEU A 27 42.89 -28.77 -88.95
CA LEU A 27 42.87 -29.89 -89.91
C LEU A 27 43.23 -29.36 -91.30
N ASP A 28 44.49 -29.53 -91.71
CA ASP A 28 45.06 -29.00 -92.94
C ASP A 28 44.95 -30.02 -94.09
N THR A 29 43.73 -30.11 -94.62
CA THR A 29 43.24 -31.24 -95.44
C THR A 29 44.13 -31.61 -96.61
N PHE A 30 44.57 -30.65 -97.43
CA PHE A 30 45.37 -30.95 -98.63
C PHE A 30 46.87 -31.05 -98.36
N ASN A 31 47.31 -30.77 -97.14
CA ASN A 31 48.65 -31.08 -96.67
C ASN A 31 48.72 -32.39 -95.87
N ASN A 32 47.62 -33.14 -95.74
CA ASN A 32 47.52 -34.38 -94.96
C ASN A 32 48.06 -34.25 -93.53
N ALA A 33 47.87 -33.09 -92.88
CA ALA A 33 48.45 -32.79 -91.58
C ALA A 33 47.40 -32.26 -90.58
N ILE A 34 47.58 -32.60 -89.31
CA ILE A 34 46.94 -31.90 -88.19
C ILE A 34 48.00 -30.97 -87.60
N ARG A 35 47.75 -29.67 -87.66
CA ARG A 35 48.67 -28.66 -87.14
C ARG A 35 48.22 -28.23 -85.76
N VAL A 36 49.16 -28.16 -84.82
CA VAL A 36 48.92 -27.66 -83.46
C VAL A 36 49.56 -26.29 -83.33
N MET A 37 48.73 -25.27 -83.13
CA MET A 37 49.17 -23.95 -82.74
C MET A 37 49.08 -23.86 -81.21
N LYS A 38 50.25 -23.90 -80.58
CA LYS A 38 50.38 -23.51 -79.17
C LYS A 38 50.25 -22.01 -79.12
N LEU A 39 49.16 -21.51 -78.54
CA LEU A 39 49.00 -20.09 -78.31
C LEU A 39 50.05 -19.70 -77.26
N ALA A 40 51.13 -19.06 -77.71
CA ALA A 40 52.20 -18.57 -76.84
C ALA A 40 51.68 -17.33 -76.10
N GLY A 41 51.04 -17.57 -74.98
CA GLY A 41 50.51 -16.56 -74.10
C GLY A 41 49.44 -17.19 -73.23
N ASN A 42 49.55 -17.03 -71.90
CA ASN A 42 48.41 -17.23 -71.02
C ASN A 42 47.20 -16.57 -71.71
N VAL A 43 46.11 -17.32 -71.89
CA VAL A 43 44.81 -16.70 -72.14
C VAL A 43 44.50 -15.95 -70.85
N ALA A 44 45.08 -14.77 -70.69
CA ALA A 44 44.87 -13.92 -69.55
C ALA A 44 43.40 -13.58 -69.60
N ASN A 45 42.65 -14.05 -68.59
CA ASN A 45 41.27 -13.66 -68.42
C ASN A 45 41.18 -12.14 -68.54
N ALA A 46 40.17 -11.63 -69.25
CA ALA A 46 40.01 -10.20 -69.41
C ALA A 46 39.96 -9.49 -68.04
N PRO A 47 40.51 -8.28 -67.91
CA PRO A 47 40.37 -7.47 -66.70
C PRO A 47 38.91 -7.35 -66.28
N ASP A 48 38.61 -7.60 -65.01
CA ASP A 48 37.25 -7.60 -64.46
C ASP A 48 37.27 -7.12 -62.99
N PHE A 49 36.11 -6.95 -62.38
CA PHE A 49 35.96 -6.66 -60.96
C PHE A 49 34.76 -7.38 -60.36
N SER A 50 34.80 -7.61 -59.06
CA SER A 50 33.63 -8.02 -58.27
C SER A 50 33.26 -6.89 -57.32
N LEU A 51 32.00 -6.47 -57.28
CA LEU A 51 31.55 -5.56 -56.23
C LEU A 51 31.56 -6.26 -54.88
N ASN A 52 31.86 -5.50 -53.82
CA ASN A 52 31.69 -5.97 -52.45
C ASN A 52 30.90 -4.92 -51.66
N VAL A 53 29.83 -5.38 -51.01
CA VAL A 53 28.99 -4.55 -50.15
C VAL A 53 28.99 -5.14 -48.74
N THR A 54 29.18 -4.30 -47.72
CA THR A 54 29.23 -4.77 -46.33
C THR A 54 28.55 -3.78 -45.39
N PRO A 55 27.57 -4.23 -44.57
CA PRO A 55 26.90 -5.54 -44.64
C PRO A 55 25.98 -5.66 -45.88
N VAL A 56 25.51 -6.86 -46.21
CA VAL A 56 24.48 -7.04 -47.28
C VAL A 56 23.05 -6.96 -46.74
N SER A 57 22.87 -6.83 -45.43
CA SER A 57 21.56 -6.62 -44.82
C SER A 57 21.63 -5.89 -43.50
N GLN A 58 20.63 -5.05 -43.21
CA GLN A 58 20.45 -4.41 -41.90
C GLN A 58 18.97 -4.28 -41.56
N ASN A 59 18.68 -4.28 -40.26
CA ASN A 59 17.40 -3.90 -39.70
C ASN A 59 17.50 -2.47 -39.17
N ILE A 60 16.47 -1.67 -39.42
CA ILE A 60 16.41 -0.25 -39.07
C ILE A 60 15.00 0.10 -38.63
N GLN A 61 14.85 0.90 -37.59
CA GLN A 61 13.53 1.40 -37.21
C GLN A 61 13.11 2.57 -38.11
N VAL A 62 11.80 2.73 -38.33
CA VAL A 62 11.21 3.92 -38.95
C VAL A 62 11.79 5.20 -38.32
N GLY A 63 12.22 6.17 -39.15
CA GLY A 63 12.90 7.39 -38.70
C GLY A 63 14.42 7.27 -38.50
N GLY A 64 15.00 6.08 -38.63
CA GLY A 64 16.42 5.83 -38.42
C GLY A 64 17.32 6.11 -39.63
N SER A 65 18.62 5.84 -39.44
CA SER A 65 19.64 5.84 -40.51
C SER A 65 20.55 4.61 -40.43
N ALA A 66 21.00 4.13 -41.58
CA ALA A 66 21.84 2.95 -41.78
C ALA A 66 22.98 3.26 -42.76
N SER A 67 24.05 2.47 -42.73
CA SER A 67 25.20 2.69 -43.63
C SER A 67 25.79 1.38 -44.13
N PHE A 68 26.15 1.38 -45.42
CA PHE A 68 26.76 0.26 -46.12
C PHE A 68 28.04 0.72 -46.80
N ASN A 69 29.10 -0.06 -46.71
CA ASN A 69 30.35 0.21 -47.41
C ASN A 69 30.37 -0.55 -48.74
N ILE A 70 30.69 0.15 -49.82
CA ILE A 70 30.70 -0.35 -51.18
C ILE A 70 32.12 -0.18 -51.72
N GLY A 71 32.73 -1.28 -52.14
CA GLY A 71 33.99 -1.28 -52.88
C GLY A 71 33.94 -2.28 -54.02
N PHE A 72 35.11 -2.59 -54.57
CA PHE A 72 35.27 -3.73 -55.46
C PHE A 72 36.62 -4.41 -55.24
N ASN A 73 36.70 -5.69 -55.59
CA ASN A 73 37.96 -6.40 -55.77
C ASN A 73 38.35 -6.38 -57.23
N SER A 74 39.60 -5.98 -57.51
CA SER A 74 40.20 -6.07 -58.84
C SER A 74 40.47 -7.52 -59.23
N LEU A 75 40.10 -7.91 -60.45
CA LEU A 75 40.37 -9.21 -61.04
C LEU A 75 41.19 -9.05 -62.32
N ASN A 76 42.15 -9.96 -62.53
CA ASN A 76 42.99 -10.03 -63.73
C ASN A 76 43.65 -8.69 -64.14
N GLY A 77 44.12 -7.91 -63.15
CA GLY A 77 44.83 -6.65 -63.37
C GLY A 77 43.93 -5.43 -63.63
N PHE A 78 42.62 -5.52 -63.40
CA PHE A 78 41.71 -4.40 -63.52
C PHE A 78 42.11 -3.23 -62.59
N ASN A 79 42.28 -2.03 -63.15
CA ASN A 79 42.73 -0.85 -62.39
C ASN A 79 41.93 0.42 -62.71
N SER A 80 40.84 0.30 -63.47
CA SER A 80 39.97 1.44 -63.82
C SER A 80 39.05 1.81 -62.66
N ALA A 81 38.64 3.07 -62.60
CA ALA A 81 37.63 3.53 -61.64
C ALA A 81 36.27 2.88 -61.95
N VAL A 82 35.54 2.48 -60.91
CA VAL A 82 34.19 1.94 -61.00
C VAL A 82 33.19 3.04 -60.64
N SER A 83 32.28 3.37 -61.56
CA SER A 83 31.16 4.27 -61.28
C SER A 83 30.02 3.52 -60.60
N LEU A 84 29.48 4.09 -59.53
CA LEU A 84 28.46 3.49 -58.69
C LEU A 84 27.12 4.18 -58.90
N SER A 85 26.05 3.39 -58.97
CA SER A 85 24.67 3.85 -58.88
C SER A 85 23.84 2.91 -58.01
N THR A 86 22.73 3.42 -57.48
CA THR A 86 21.84 2.66 -56.61
C THR A 86 20.38 2.81 -57.02
N VAL A 87 19.63 1.72 -56.97
CA VAL A 87 18.19 1.71 -57.21
C VAL A 87 17.48 1.07 -56.02
N LEU A 88 16.47 1.74 -55.48
CA LEU A 88 15.65 1.26 -54.37
C LEU A 88 14.35 0.64 -54.89
N VAL A 89 13.95 -0.48 -54.31
CA VAL A 89 12.63 -1.08 -54.52
C VAL A 89 11.96 -1.38 -53.16
N PRO A 90 10.70 -0.95 -52.94
CA PRO A 90 9.88 -0.08 -53.81
C PRO A 90 10.41 1.36 -53.88
N THR A 91 10.23 1.99 -55.05
CA THR A 91 10.56 3.41 -55.29
C THR A 91 9.59 4.33 -54.53
N ASN A 92 10.01 5.58 -54.26
CA ASN A 92 9.19 6.60 -53.57
C ASN A 92 8.63 6.19 -52.21
N SER A 93 9.36 5.37 -51.47
CA SER A 93 8.91 4.77 -50.21
C SER A 93 9.23 5.57 -48.95
N GLY A 94 9.77 6.78 -49.09
CA GLY A 94 10.27 7.58 -47.97
C GLY A 94 11.65 7.14 -47.45
N VAL A 95 12.30 6.20 -48.14
CA VAL A 95 13.71 5.83 -47.92
C VAL A 95 14.58 6.57 -48.94
N SER A 96 15.62 7.25 -48.46
CA SER A 96 16.59 7.98 -49.29
C SER A 96 17.96 7.31 -49.28
N LEU A 97 18.62 7.32 -50.43
CA LEU A 97 19.94 6.71 -50.66
C LEU A 97 20.95 7.80 -51.00
N ASN A 98 22.05 7.89 -50.25
CA ASN A 98 23.10 8.89 -50.47
C ASN A 98 24.46 8.20 -50.53
N LEU A 99 25.09 8.21 -51.69
CA LEU A 99 26.48 7.75 -51.85
C LEU A 99 27.45 8.88 -51.50
N SER A 100 28.47 8.57 -50.69
CA SER A 100 29.54 9.52 -50.37
C SER A 100 30.39 9.91 -51.59
N THR A 101 30.47 9.02 -52.58
CA THR A 101 31.12 9.25 -53.87
C THR A 101 30.44 8.41 -54.95
N ALA A 102 30.35 8.94 -56.17
CA ALA A 102 29.80 8.25 -57.33
C ALA A 102 30.83 7.36 -58.05
N THR A 103 32.11 7.44 -57.66
CA THR A 103 33.18 6.63 -58.23
C THR A 103 34.13 6.13 -57.13
N VAL A 104 34.63 4.91 -57.29
CA VAL A 104 35.64 4.31 -56.42
C VAL A 104 36.81 3.79 -57.25
N ASN A 105 38.04 4.06 -56.80
CA ASN A 105 39.26 3.44 -57.35
C ASN A 105 39.64 2.21 -56.54
N ASN A 106 40.60 1.43 -57.05
CA ASN A 106 41.08 0.23 -56.38
C ASN A 106 41.58 0.55 -54.96
N GLY A 107 41.10 -0.19 -53.95
CA GLY A 107 41.40 0.05 -52.54
C GLY A 107 40.60 1.18 -51.86
N GLN A 108 39.72 1.88 -52.59
CA GLN A 108 38.80 2.87 -52.01
C GLN A 108 37.41 2.27 -51.75
N MET A 109 36.71 2.83 -50.77
CA MET A 109 35.33 2.47 -50.44
C MET A 109 34.43 3.71 -50.52
N ALA A 110 33.22 3.55 -51.03
CA ALA A 110 32.12 4.49 -50.89
C ALA A 110 31.24 4.08 -49.71
N THR A 111 30.63 5.04 -49.03
CA THR A 111 29.61 4.79 -48.01
C THR A 111 28.26 5.15 -48.59
N LEU A 112 27.36 4.17 -48.66
CA LEU A 112 25.94 4.37 -48.92
C LEU A 112 25.23 4.62 -47.58
N THR A 113 24.79 5.86 -47.35
CA THR A 113 23.94 6.23 -46.22
C THR A 113 22.48 6.10 -46.63
N VAL A 114 21.71 5.36 -45.85
CA VAL A 114 20.28 5.13 -46.05
C VAL A 114 19.51 5.81 -44.92
N ASN A 115 18.65 6.77 -45.24
CA ASN A 115 17.79 7.42 -44.25
C ASN A 115 16.33 7.02 -44.48
N VAL A 116 15.65 6.59 -43.41
CA VAL A 116 14.26 6.15 -43.43
C VAL A 116 13.41 7.25 -42.80
N SER A 117 12.44 7.81 -43.53
CA SER A 117 11.53 8.81 -42.95
C SER A 117 10.68 8.23 -41.81
N SER A 118 10.09 9.10 -40.99
CA SER A 118 9.17 8.71 -39.92
C SER A 118 7.79 8.24 -40.43
N SER A 119 7.51 8.41 -41.72
CA SER A 119 6.24 8.02 -42.37
C SER A 119 6.35 6.74 -43.21
N VAL A 120 7.53 6.13 -43.29
CA VAL A 120 7.74 4.88 -44.03
C VAL A 120 6.87 3.78 -43.43
N SER A 121 6.16 3.05 -44.30
CA SER A 121 5.49 1.82 -43.90
C SER A 121 6.53 0.74 -43.63
N PRO A 122 6.52 0.08 -42.45
CA PRO A 122 7.44 -1.01 -42.15
C PRO A 122 7.38 -2.11 -43.21
N GLY A 123 8.53 -2.70 -43.53
CA GLY A 123 8.63 -3.67 -44.61
C GLY A 123 10.05 -3.97 -45.03
N VAL A 124 10.18 -4.81 -46.06
CA VAL A 124 11.48 -5.18 -46.64
C VAL A 124 11.70 -4.36 -47.91
N PHE A 125 12.90 -3.77 -48.00
CA PHE A 125 13.37 -2.98 -49.12
C PHE A 125 14.61 -3.65 -49.72
N SER A 126 14.71 -3.58 -51.04
CA SER A 126 15.86 -4.07 -51.78
C SER A 126 16.58 -2.90 -52.42
N ILE A 127 17.87 -2.77 -52.18
CA ILE A 127 18.72 -1.78 -52.85
C ILE A 127 19.65 -2.53 -53.80
N THR A 128 19.54 -2.26 -55.09
CA THR A 128 20.49 -2.76 -56.09
C THR A 128 21.60 -1.74 -56.26
N VAL A 129 22.82 -2.14 -55.93
CA VAL A 129 24.04 -1.38 -56.20
C VAL A 129 24.57 -1.84 -57.56
N THR A 130 24.78 -0.93 -58.50
CA THR A 130 25.38 -1.20 -59.81
C THR A 130 26.72 -0.50 -59.92
N GLY A 131 27.75 -1.27 -60.24
CA GLY A 131 29.09 -0.79 -60.55
C GLY A 131 29.33 -0.91 -62.05
N GLN A 132 29.77 0.17 -62.70
CA GLN A 132 30.05 0.20 -64.13
C GLN A 132 31.49 0.65 -64.39
N ALA A 133 32.20 -0.13 -65.21
CA ALA A 133 33.53 0.24 -65.69
C ALA A 133 33.82 -0.44 -67.04
N SER A 134 34.43 0.29 -67.97
CA SER A 134 34.92 -0.26 -69.26
C SER A 134 33.89 -1.09 -70.03
N GLY A 135 32.60 -0.69 -69.99
CA GLY A 135 31.50 -1.40 -70.65
C GLY A 135 30.94 -2.61 -69.88
N MET A 136 31.48 -2.95 -68.72
CA MET A 136 30.99 -4.01 -67.83
C MET A 136 30.10 -3.43 -66.73
N ALA A 137 29.08 -4.19 -66.35
CA ALA A 137 28.25 -3.90 -65.18
C ALA A 137 28.29 -5.08 -64.21
N ARG A 138 28.42 -4.80 -62.91
CA ARG A 138 28.31 -5.76 -61.81
C ARG A 138 27.28 -5.25 -60.83
N GLN A 139 26.56 -6.16 -60.18
CA GLN A 139 25.48 -5.82 -59.27
C GLN A 139 25.60 -6.57 -57.95
N GLU A 140 25.23 -5.88 -56.88
CA GLU A 140 25.04 -6.46 -55.56
C GLU A 140 23.71 -5.99 -54.97
N MET A 141 23.06 -6.85 -54.19
CA MET A 141 21.78 -6.54 -53.57
C MET A 141 21.92 -6.40 -52.06
N ILE A 142 21.40 -5.30 -51.53
CA ILE A 142 21.27 -5.06 -50.10
C ILE A 142 19.81 -5.30 -49.68
N ARG A 143 19.61 -6.09 -48.63
CA ARG A 143 18.30 -6.30 -47.98
C ARG A 143 18.16 -5.41 -46.76
N LEU A 144 17.34 -4.38 -46.85
CA LEU A 144 17.02 -3.50 -45.73
C LEU A 144 15.66 -3.88 -45.14
N VAL A 145 15.61 -4.15 -43.83
CA VAL A 145 14.34 -4.39 -43.12
C VAL A 145 14.00 -3.17 -42.30
N VAL A 146 12.93 -2.48 -42.67
CA VAL A 146 12.40 -1.36 -41.89
C VAL A 146 11.38 -1.90 -40.89
N GLU A 147 11.70 -1.79 -39.61
CA GLU A 147 10.87 -2.20 -38.49
C GLU A 147 10.02 -1.03 -37.98
N PRO A 148 8.80 -1.29 -37.49
CA PRO A 148 7.99 -0.25 -36.85
C PRO A 148 8.72 0.34 -35.64
N LYS A 149 8.55 1.64 -35.40
CA LYS A 149 8.94 2.23 -34.11
C LYS A 149 8.10 1.57 -33.00
N PRO A 150 8.69 1.08 -31.91
CA PRO A 150 7.94 0.55 -30.77
C PRO A 150 6.89 1.56 -30.30
N ARG A 151 5.67 1.08 -30.01
CA ARG A 151 4.60 1.93 -29.52
C ARG A 151 4.98 2.49 -28.15
N GLY A 152 4.74 3.78 -27.94
CA GLY A 152 4.83 4.43 -26.63
C GLY A 152 3.92 3.72 -25.63
N ASP A 153 4.40 3.52 -24.40
CA ASP A 153 3.65 2.97 -23.28
C ASP A 153 4.05 3.69 -21.98
N PHE A 154 3.45 3.35 -20.86
CA PHE A 154 3.82 3.88 -19.56
C PHE A 154 3.72 2.81 -18.48
N VAL A 155 4.46 3.02 -17.39
CA VAL A 155 4.26 2.28 -16.14
C VAL A 155 3.45 3.15 -15.19
N LEU A 156 2.48 2.57 -14.50
CA LEU A 156 1.72 3.20 -13.43
C LEU A 156 2.19 2.64 -12.08
N VAL A 157 2.62 3.51 -11.16
CA VAL A 157 3.12 3.10 -9.85
C VAL A 157 2.41 3.88 -8.75
N ALA A 158 1.95 3.16 -7.72
CA ALA A 158 1.34 3.73 -6.53
C ALA A 158 2.20 3.44 -5.30
N ARG A 159 2.51 4.45 -4.50
CA ARG A 159 3.33 4.33 -3.28
C ARG A 159 2.71 5.06 -2.08
N PRO A 160 2.78 4.50 -0.87
CA PRO A 160 3.19 3.11 -0.58
C PRO A 160 2.19 2.08 -1.15
N SER A 161 2.49 0.78 -1.10
CA SER A 161 1.56 -0.25 -1.60
C SER A 161 0.43 -0.58 -0.61
N VAL A 162 0.58 -0.17 0.65
CA VAL A 162 -0.38 -0.41 1.74
C VAL A 162 -0.45 0.83 2.63
N GLN A 163 -1.66 1.19 3.07
CA GLN A 163 -1.92 2.20 4.08
C GLN A 163 -2.98 1.73 5.06
N SER A 164 -3.02 2.33 6.26
CA SER A 164 -4.15 2.21 7.19
C SER A 164 -4.90 3.53 7.32
N VAL A 165 -6.20 3.47 7.55
CA VAL A 165 -7.05 4.65 7.76
C VAL A 165 -8.07 4.39 8.87
N ALA A 166 -8.24 5.34 9.78
CA ALA A 166 -9.27 5.28 10.81
C ALA A 166 -10.65 5.64 10.24
N LEU A 167 -11.72 5.14 10.87
CA LEU A 167 -13.08 5.62 10.58
C LEU A 167 -13.17 7.14 10.72
N GLY A 168 -13.75 7.81 9.72
CA GLY A 168 -13.87 9.28 9.67
C GLY A 168 -12.59 10.03 9.26
N ALA A 169 -11.50 9.33 8.96
CA ALA A 169 -10.22 9.92 8.58
C ALA A 169 -9.90 9.71 7.09
N ALA A 170 -8.74 10.23 6.66
CA ALA A 170 -8.22 10.05 5.33
C ALA A 170 -6.77 9.58 5.34
N THR A 171 -6.38 8.82 4.32
CA THR A 171 -5.00 8.48 4.00
C THR A 171 -4.75 8.71 2.51
N SER A 172 -3.50 8.59 2.06
CA SER A 172 -3.17 8.86 0.66
C SER A 172 -2.06 7.97 0.10
N PHE A 173 -2.10 7.87 -1.23
CA PHE A 173 -1.10 7.24 -2.07
C PHE A 173 -0.59 8.25 -3.10
N THR A 174 0.71 8.26 -3.36
CA THR A 174 1.29 8.95 -4.50
C THR A 174 1.23 8.04 -5.73
N ILE A 175 0.58 8.52 -6.77
CA ILE A 175 0.47 7.88 -8.08
C ILE A 175 1.46 8.57 -9.01
N SER A 176 2.34 7.80 -9.61
CA SER A 176 3.42 8.28 -10.49
C SER A 176 3.43 7.45 -11.76
N THR A 177 3.96 8.04 -12.83
CA THR A 177 4.05 7.39 -14.14
C THR A 177 5.45 7.52 -14.72
N GLN A 178 5.89 6.50 -15.46
CA GLN A 178 7.18 6.50 -16.18
C GLN A 178 6.97 6.16 -17.64
N ALA A 179 7.67 6.86 -18.53
CA ALA A 179 7.55 6.66 -19.98
C ALA A 179 8.25 5.37 -20.43
N ILE A 180 7.66 4.70 -21.39
CA ILE A 180 8.27 3.65 -22.20
C ILE A 180 8.20 4.08 -23.67
N ASN A 181 9.27 3.88 -24.44
CA ASN A 181 9.34 4.19 -25.87
C ASN A 181 8.88 5.63 -26.22
N ASP A 182 9.44 6.64 -25.53
CA ASP A 182 9.17 8.07 -25.71
C ASP A 182 7.70 8.50 -25.50
N PHE A 183 6.91 7.71 -24.79
CA PHE A 183 5.53 8.09 -24.50
C PHE A 183 5.46 9.44 -23.74
N ASN A 184 4.67 10.36 -24.27
CA ASN A 184 4.50 11.72 -23.75
C ASN A 184 3.03 12.15 -23.69
N GLY A 185 2.09 11.21 -23.86
CA GLY A 185 0.66 11.49 -23.86
C GLY A 185 0.10 11.76 -22.45
N LEU A 186 -1.05 12.41 -22.41
CA LEU A 186 -1.83 12.61 -21.18
C LEU A 186 -2.44 11.28 -20.72
N ILE A 187 -2.33 10.99 -19.43
CA ILE A 187 -2.90 9.79 -18.80
C ILE A 187 -4.06 10.22 -17.91
N SER A 188 -5.27 9.77 -18.24
CA SER A 188 -6.46 9.91 -17.40
C SER A 188 -6.45 8.84 -16.30
N LEU A 189 -6.63 9.27 -15.06
CA LEU A 189 -6.64 8.41 -13.87
C LEU A 189 -8.07 8.17 -13.39
N ALA A 190 -8.36 6.91 -13.08
CA ALA A 190 -9.54 6.46 -12.37
C ALA A 190 -9.14 5.52 -11.23
N ALA A 191 -10.00 5.35 -10.25
CA ALA A 191 -9.82 4.35 -9.20
C ALA A 191 -11.14 3.74 -8.77
N THR A 192 -11.10 2.48 -8.37
CA THR A 192 -12.22 1.74 -7.80
C THR A 192 -11.76 1.03 -6.53
N VAL A 193 -12.71 0.66 -5.67
CA VAL A 193 -12.44 -0.09 -4.44
C VAL A 193 -13.32 -1.33 -4.42
N ASP A 194 -12.76 -2.44 -3.95
CA ASP A 194 -13.45 -3.72 -3.82
C ASP A 194 -13.53 -4.15 -2.33
N PRO A 195 -14.74 -4.44 -1.82
CA PRO A 195 -16.04 -4.25 -2.47
C PRO A 195 -16.46 -2.77 -2.59
N PRO A 196 -17.32 -2.42 -3.57
CA PRO A 196 -17.73 -1.04 -3.83
C PRO A 196 -18.62 -0.45 -2.72
N ASN A 197 -19.24 -1.29 -1.89
CA ASN A 197 -20.07 -0.86 -0.75
C ASN A 197 -19.27 -0.63 0.54
N SER A 198 -17.95 -0.49 0.46
CA SER A 198 -17.05 -0.25 1.61
C SER A 198 -17.23 1.12 2.30
N ASN A 199 -17.99 2.04 1.71
CA ASN A 199 -18.10 3.46 2.09
C ASN A 199 -16.75 4.20 2.13
N LEU A 200 -15.79 3.75 1.30
CA LEU A 200 -14.56 4.48 1.02
C LEU A 200 -14.76 5.42 -0.16
N ARG A 201 -14.34 6.68 -0.02
CA ARG A 201 -14.38 7.68 -1.09
C ARG A 201 -12.97 7.97 -1.61
N LEU A 202 -12.79 7.77 -2.91
CA LEU A 202 -11.54 7.94 -3.63
C LEU A 202 -11.53 9.26 -4.40
N THR A 203 -10.50 10.07 -4.23
CA THR A 203 -10.35 11.35 -4.95
C THR A 203 -8.90 11.55 -5.37
N PHE A 204 -8.67 11.93 -6.63
CA PHE A 204 -7.35 12.34 -7.09
C PHE A 204 -7.17 13.85 -6.96
N SER A 205 -5.95 14.30 -6.62
CA SER A 205 -5.59 15.72 -6.75
C SER A 205 -5.65 16.19 -8.21
N GLN A 206 -5.32 15.30 -9.15
CA GLN A 206 -5.44 15.50 -10.59
C GLN A 206 -5.89 14.19 -11.24
N SER A 207 -6.99 14.22 -12.00
CA SER A 207 -7.51 13.07 -12.75
C SER A 207 -6.87 12.91 -14.14
N GLY A 208 -5.98 13.82 -14.53
CA GLY A 208 -5.18 13.72 -15.75
C GLY A 208 -3.77 14.19 -15.45
N ILE A 209 -2.77 13.35 -15.74
CA ILE A 209 -1.35 13.68 -15.52
C ILE A 209 -0.52 13.37 -16.76
N ASN A 210 0.49 14.19 -17.01
CA ASN A 210 1.53 13.87 -17.98
C ASN A 210 2.51 12.87 -17.38
N VAL A 211 3.25 12.18 -18.25
CA VAL A 211 4.28 11.24 -17.82
C VAL A 211 5.35 11.93 -16.98
N GLY A 212 5.81 11.27 -15.92
CA GLY A 212 6.78 11.82 -14.97
C GLY A 212 6.17 12.80 -13.97
N SER A 213 4.89 13.16 -14.10
CA SER A 213 4.15 13.90 -13.07
C SER A 213 3.49 12.95 -12.08
N ASN A 214 3.17 13.47 -10.89
CA ASN A 214 2.52 12.72 -9.83
C ASN A 214 1.10 13.25 -9.56
N SER A 215 0.20 12.36 -9.15
CA SER A 215 -1.11 12.68 -8.57
C SER A 215 -1.23 12.03 -7.20
N THR A 216 -1.92 12.68 -6.27
CA THR A 216 -2.22 12.10 -4.96
C THR A 216 -3.61 11.48 -5.01
N LEU A 217 -3.70 10.18 -4.77
CA LEU A 217 -4.97 9.48 -4.53
C LEU A 217 -5.27 9.52 -3.03
N THR A 218 -6.29 10.27 -2.63
CA THR A 218 -6.79 10.34 -1.26
C THR A 218 -7.92 9.33 -1.07
N VAL A 219 -7.82 8.52 -0.03
CA VAL A 219 -8.85 7.56 0.41
C VAL A 219 -9.45 8.08 1.71
N ASN A 220 -10.73 8.46 1.67
CA ASN A 220 -11.47 8.93 2.85
C ASN A 220 -12.36 7.78 3.34
N ALA A 221 -12.22 7.41 4.61
CA ALA A 221 -13.09 6.44 5.25
C ALA A 221 -14.22 7.17 5.97
N ALA A 222 -15.47 6.86 5.62
CA ALA A 222 -16.62 7.36 6.36
C ALA A 222 -16.60 6.84 7.81
N THR A 223 -17.34 7.50 8.71
CA THR A 223 -17.47 7.05 10.12
C THR A 223 -18.19 5.69 10.25
N ASN A 224 -18.92 5.28 9.21
CA ASN A 224 -19.60 4.00 9.06
C ASN A 224 -18.98 3.11 7.97
N ALA A 225 -17.70 3.33 7.61
CA ALA A 225 -17.01 2.45 6.68
C ALA A 225 -16.86 1.03 7.24
N MET A 226 -16.82 0.05 6.35
CA MET A 226 -16.57 -1.33 6.73
C MET A 226 -15.13 -1.46 7.26
N LEU A 227 -14.94 -2.18 8.36
CA LEU A 227 -13.60 -2.48 8.90
C LEU A 227 -12.96 -3.63 8.12
N GLY A 228 -11.64 -3.59 7.95
CA GLY A 228 -10.88 -4.64 7.27
C GLY A 228 -9.99 -4.11 6.15
N ASP A 229 -9.48 -5.03 5.34
CA ASP A 229 -8.58 -4.73 4.23
C ASP A 229 -9.35 -4.65 2.91
N PHE A 230 -9.08 -3.60 2.13
CA PHE A 230 -9.70 -3.32 0.84
C PHE A 230 -8.65 -3.17 -0.23
N ASN A 231 -8.93 -3.69 -1.42
CA ASN A 231 -8.11 -3.44 -2.60
C ASN A 231 -8.62 -2.19 -3.31
N VAL A 232 -7.72 -1.24 -3.57
CA VAL A 232 -7.98 -0.07 -4.42
C VAL A 232 -7.25 -0.28 -5.74
N ILE A 233 -8.00 -0.34 -6.82
CA ILE A 233 -7.48 -0.55 -8.18
C ILE A 233 -7.42 0.81 -8.86
N VAL A 234 -6.20 1.30 -9.10
CA VAL A 234 -5.90 2.52 -9.83
C VAL A 234 -5.73 2.16 -11.31
N ILE A 235 -6.40 2.89 -12.19
CA ILE A 235 -6.39 2.67 -13.64
C ILE A 235 -5.89 3.95 -14.30
N GLY A 236 -4.87 3.82 -15.15
CA GLY A 236 -4.42 4.87 -16.07
C GLY A 236 -4.87 4.53 -17.48
N VAL A 237 -5.49 5.48 -18.17
CA VAL A 237 -5.97 5.34 -19.55
C VAL A 237 -5.46 6.49 -20.40
N THR A 238 -4.89 6.21 -21.56
CA THR A 238 -4.48 7.26 -22.51
C THR A 238 -5.61 7.62 -23.46
N THR A 239 -5.59 8.86 -23.95
CA THR A 239 -6.51 9.32 -24.99
C THR A 239 -6.01 8.94 -26.39
N LEU A 240 -6.84 9.21 -27.42
CA LEU A 240 -6.56 8.91 -28.83
C LEU A 240 -5.22 9.50 -29.30
N PRO A 241 -4.56 8.91 -30.33
CA PRO A 241 -5.09 7.92 -31.28
C PRO A 241 -5.04 6.46 -30.81
N PHE A 242 -4.45 6.20 -29.64
CA PHE A 242 -4.12 4.86 -29.18
C PHE A 242 -4.45 4.71 -27.70
N VAL A 243 -5.47 3.90 -27.38
CA VAL A 243 -5.85 3.63 -25.98
C VAL A 243 -4.88 2.61 -25.38
N ILE A 244 -4.23 3.00 -24.30
CA ILE A 244 -3.35 2.19 -23.46
C ILE A 244 -3.98 2.19 -22.08
N ILE A 245 -4.07 1.02 -21.45
CA ILE A 245 -4.65 0.86 -20.12
C ILE A 245 -3.61 0.16 -19.25
N GLN A 246 -3.23 0.81 -18.16
CA GLN A 246 -2.38 0.23 -17.13
C GLN A 246 -3.13 0.27 -15.80
N SER A 247 -2.87 -0.71 -14.93
CA SER A 247 -3.48 -0.74 -13.61
C SER A 247 -2.48 -1.06 -12.52
N GLN A 248 -2.72 -0.51 -11.34
CA GLN A 248 -1.95 -0.77 -10.13
C GLN A 248 -2.93 -0.97 -8.98
N THR A 249 -2.73 -2.05 -8.21
CA THR A 249 -3.51 -2.30 -6.99
C THR A 249 -2.71 -1.88 -5.77
N VAL A 250 -3.37 -1.19 -4.83
CA VAL A 250 -2.86 -0.90 -3.48
C VAL A 250 -3.87 -1.39 -2.44
N LYS A 251 -3.42 -1.58 -1.20
CA LYS A 251 -4.29 -2.01 -0.09
C LYS A 251 -4.54 -0.88 0.90
N VAL A 252 -5.77 -0.74 1.36
CA VAL A 252 -6.12 0.12 2.50
C VAL A 252 -6.73 -0.74 3.61
N SER A 253 -6.21 -0.60 4.82
CA SER A 253 -6.76 -1.24 6.03
C SER A 253 -7.58 -0.22 6.80
N VAL A 254 -8.90 -0.39 6.83
CA VAL A 254 -9.81 0.45 7.62
C VAL A 254 -9.86 -0.10 9.04
N VAL A 255 -9.45 0.74 9.99
CA VAL A 255 -9.32 0.36 11.40
C VAL A 255 -10.21 1.22 12.29
N GLN A 256 -10.68 0.63 13.38
CA GLN A 256 -11.33 1.37 14.45
C GLN A 256 -10.26 1.84 15.45
N THR A 257 -10.06 3.15 15.58
CA THR A 257 -9.11 3.76 16.52
C THR A 257 -9.74 4.22 17.83
N LEU A 258 -11.06 4.19 17.94
CA LEU A 258 -11.83 4.52 19.14
C LEU A 258 -12.47 3.25 19.69
N ARG A 259 -12.13 2.87 20.93
CA ARG A 259 -12.79 1.77 21.65
C ARG A 259 -13.30 2.27 23.00
N PRO A 260 -14.37 1.68 23.56
CA PRO A 260 -14.81 2.04 24.91
C PRO A 260 -13.66 1.89 25.91
N PRO A 261 -13.58 2.77 26.92
CA PRO A 261 -12.66 2.55 28.04
C PRO A 261 -13.02 1.25 28.77
N LYS A 262 -12.13 0.76 29.63
CA LYS A 262 -12.37 -0.43 30.44
C LYS A 262 -12.16 -0.11 31.91
N LEU A 263 -13.22 -0.21 32.70
CA LEU A 263 -13.17 -0.09 34.15
C LEU A 263 -12.65 -1.38 34.77
N THR A 264 -11.78 -1.23 35.77
CA THR A 264 -11.40 -2.36 36.63
C THR A 264 -12.58 -2.73 37.52
N PRO A 265 -13.03 -4.00 37.57
CA PRO A 265 -14.13 -4.40 38.46
C PRO A 265 -13.84 -4.02 39.91
N ILE A 266 -14.84 -3.46 40.59
CA ILE A 266 -14.80 -3.12 42.03
C ILE A 266 -15.64 -4.15 42.76
N ALA A 267 -15.08 -4.77 43.80
CA ALA A 267 -15.82 -5.70 44.65
C ALA A 267 -16.83 -4.95 45.53
N ASP A 268 -17.88 -5.66 45.95
CA ASP A 268 -18.82 -5.16 46.95
C ASP A 268 -18.09 -4.71 48.23
N GLN A 269 -18.60 -3.64 48.82
CA GLN A 269 -17.97 -2.94 49.93
C GLN A 269 -18.82 -3.04 51.17
N MET A 270 -18.19 -3.33 52.30
CA MET A 270 -18.83 -3.28 53.60
C MET A 270 -18.22 -2.14 54.40
N VAL A 271 -19.03 -1.14 54.74
CA VAL A 271 -18.56 0.03 55.49
C VAL A 271 -19.50 0.24 56.67
N LYS A 272 -18.93 0.36 57.88
CA LYS A 272 -19.73 0.61 59.08
C LYS A 272 -20.24 2.05 59.06
N PRO A 273 -21.44 2.32 59.60
CA PRO A 273 -21.89 3.69 59.79
C PRO A 273 -20.88 4.50 60.62
N GLY A 274 -20.61 5.74 60.21
CA GLY A 274 -19.66 6.64 60.85
C GLY A 274 -18.18 6.43 60.46
N GLU A 275 -17.85 5.33 59.79
CA GLU A 275 -16.53 5.11 59.19
C GLU A 275 -16.49 5.59 57.74
N SER A 276 -15.28 5.73 57.20
CA SER A 276 -15.07 6.02 55.77
C SER A 276 -14.12 5.03 55.13
N ALA A 277 -14.46 4.59 53.93
CA ALA A 277 -13.58 3.80 53.06
C ALA A 277 -13.27 4.58 51.78
N THR A 278 -12.08 4.34 51.22
CA THR A 278 -11.68 4.86 49.90
C THR A 278 -11.31 3.71 48.97
N ILE A 279 -11.68 3.87 47.70
CA ILE A 279 -11.41 2.89 46.65
C ILE A 279 -10.79 3.64 45.48
N ASN A 280 -9.61 3.18 45.06
CA ASN A 280 -9.00 3.67 43.84
C ASN A 280 -9.71 3.06 42.65
N VAL A 281 -10.15 3.91 41.74
CA VAL A 281 -10.74 3.53 40.46
C VAL A 281 -9.69 3.78 39.39
N ALA A 282 -9.45 2.76 38.57
CA ALA A 282 -8.57 2.87 37.42
C ALA A 282 -9.29 2.40 36.16
N VAL A 283 -9.16 3.21 35.12
CA VAL A 283 -9.71 3.01 33.79
C VAL A 283 -8.55 2.84 32.83
N MET A 284 -8.61 1.81 32.00
CA MET A 284 -7.69 1.65 30.89
C MET A 284 -8.42 1.96 29.60
N ASP A 285 -7.87 2.81 28.74
CA ASP A 285 -8.35 2.95 27.37
C ASP A 285 -7.56 2.00 26.45
N PRO A 286 -8.21 1.03 25.77
CA PRO A 286 -7.55 0.12 24.82
C PRO A 286 -6.92 0.80 23.59
N THR A 287 -7.14 2.10 23.45
CA THR A 287 -6.64 2.97 22.37
C THR A 287 -5.73 4.08 22.90
N ASN A 288 -5.40 4.05 24.20
CA ASN A 288 -4.47 4.95 24.89
C ASN A 288 -4.79 6.45 24.71
N GLN A 289 -6.07 6.79 24.69
CA GLN A 289 -6.55 8.15 24.51
C GLN A 289 -6.48 8.96 25.83
N THR A 290 -6.27 10.27 25.69
CA THR A 290 -6.34 11.23 26.80
C THR A 290 -7.77 11.74 26.99
N GLY A 291 -8.08 12.35 28.14
CA GLY A 291 -9.42 12.88 28.43
C GLY A 291 -10.43 11.83 28.89
N LEU A 292 -9.95 10.79 29.57
CA LEU A 292 -10.82 9.85 30.29
C LEU A 292 -11.48 10.56 31.48
N THR A 293 -12.80 10.46 31.56
CA THR A 293 -13.57 11.01 32.67
C THR A 293 -14.29 9.91 33.43
N LEU A 294 -14.40 10.10 34.74
CA LEU A 294 -15.12 9.23 35.67
C LEU A 294 -16.34 9.98 36.22
N SER A 295 -17.47 9.28 36.31
CA SER A 295 -18.70 9.82 36.89
C SER A 295 -19.47 8.76 37.66
N LEU A 296 -20.31 9.20 38.60
CA LEU A 296 -21.30 8.33 39.24
C LEU A 296 -22.61 8.40 38.45
N GLY A 297 -23.17 7.24 38.13
CA GLY A 297 -24.51 7.12 37.56
C GLY A 297 -25.57 7.16 38.66
N ASN A 298 -25.79 6.00 39.29
CA ASN A 298 -26.60 5.86 40.50
C ASN A 298 -25.67 5.66 41.71
N ALA A 299 -25.84 6.41 42.79
CA ALA A 299 -25.08 6.21 44.02
C ALA A 299 -25.85 6.75 45.24
N PRO A 300 -25.73 6.12 46.42
CA PRO A 300 -26.24 6.69 47.66
C PRO A 300 -25.57 8.03 47.96
N GLY A 301 -26.29 8.97 48.58
CA GLY A 301 -25.79 10.34 48.83
C GLY A 301 -24.55 10.43 49.75
N TYR A 302 -24.16 9.33 50.39
CA TYR A 302 -22.94 9.21 51.19
C TYR A 302 -21.72 8.68 50.40
N VAL A 303 -21.87 8.47 49.10
CA VAL A 303 -20.80 8.08 48.17
C VAL A 303 -20.46 9.27 47.28
N SER A 304 -19.18 9.60 47.21
CA SER A 304 -18.65 10.66 46.34
C SER A 304 -17.50 10.13 45.50
N LEU A 305 -17.32 10.67 44.31
CA LEU A 305 -16.21 10.35 43.41
C LEU A 305 -15.39 11.62 43.15
N THR A 306 -14.08 11.49 43.26
CA THR A 306 -13.11 12.47 42.77
C THR A 306 -12.45 11.90 41.53
N ASP A 307 -12.67 12.54 40.39
CA ASP A 307 -12.02 12.21 39.12
C ASP A 307 -10.74 13.03 38.95
N ASN A 308 -9.63 12.39 38.60
CA ASN A 308 -8.37 13.08 38.33
C ASN A 308 -8.19 13.43 36.84
N GLY A 309 -9.16 13.08 35.97
CA GLY A 309 -9.16 13.41 34.54
C GLY A 309 -8.12 12.66 33.71
N ASN A 310 -7.46 11.67 34.30
CA ASN A 310 -6.41 10.86 33.68
C ASN A 310 -6.76 9.36 33.69
N GLY A 311 -8.04 9.03 33.82
CA GLY A 311 -8.50 7.65 33.94
C GLY A 311 -8.35 7.05 35.34
N ASN A 312 -7.80 7.80 36.30
CA ASN A 312 -7.78 7.42 37.72
C ASN A 312 -8.71 8.32 38.53
N GLY A 313 -9.32 7.76 39.56
CA GLY A 313 -10.14 8.50 40.50
C GLY A 313 -10.21 7.80 41.86
N VAL A 314 -10.84 8.47 42.82
CA VAL A 314 -11.06 7.93 44.16
C VAL A 314 -12.54 8.00 44.49
N ILE A 315 -13.13 6.85 44.78
CA ILE A 315 -14.45 6.78 45.40
C ILE A 315 -14.26 6.85 46.91
N ARG A 316 -15.00 7.74 47.57
CA ARG A 316 -15.11 7.83 49.02
C ARG A 316 -16.51 7.40 49.45
N ILE A 317 -16.57 6.44 50.36
CA ILE A 317 -17.81 5.92 50.95
C ILE A 317 -17.80 6.34 52.42
N ALA A 318 -18.73 7.18 52.84
CA ALA A 318 -18.79 7.70 54.22
C ALA A 318 -20.23 7.68 54.75
N PRO A 319 -20.82 6.49 54.98
CA PRO A 319 -22.20 6.35 55.40
C PRO A 319 -22.43 7.04 56.76
N PRO A 320 -23.40 7.97 56.86
CA PRO A 320 -23.86 8.45 58.15
C PRO A 320 -24.49 7.31 58.94
N MET A 321 -24.73 7.53 60.23
CA MET A 321 -25.24 6.50 61.13
C MET A 321 -26.64 5.98 60.76
N SER A 322 -27.41 6.76 60.00
CA SER A 322 -28.73 6.40 59.44
C SER A 322 -28.69 5.80 58.02
N ALA A 323 -27.51 5.59 57.44
CA ALA A 323 -27.38 5.13 56.06
C ALA A 323 -27.92 3.71 55.86
N GLN A 324 -28.62 3.52 54.75
CA GLN A 324 -29.00 2.20 54.27
C GLN A 324 -28.02 1.73 53.18
N SER A 325 -27.90 0.41 53.02
CA SER A 325 -27.16 -0.19 51.91
C SER A 325 -27.70 0.27 50.55
N GLY A 326 -26.86 0.32 49.53
CA GLY A 326 -27.26 0.74 48.20
C GLY A 326 -26.28 0.32 47.11
N ILE A 327 -26.68 0.55 45.86
CA ILE A 327 -25.89 0.20 44.68
C ILE A 327 -25.16 1.45 44.20
N VAL A 328 -23.89 1.30 43.85
CA VAL A 328 -23.08 2.33 43.19
C VAL A 328 -22.82 1.91 41.76
N VAL A 329 -23.10 2.79 40.81
CA VAL A 329 -22.78 2.64 39.39
C VAL A 329 -21.70 3.65 39.04
N VAL A 330 -20.56 3.15 38.58
CA VAL A 330 -19.42 3.96 38.14
C VAL A 330 -19.38 3.92 36.62
N ARG A 331 -19.24 5.08 35.99
CA ARG A 331 -19.15 5.22 34.53
C ARG A 331 -17.82 5.85 34.14
N ALA A 332 -17.15 5.24 33.18
CA ALA A 332 -15.99 5.81 32.50
C ALA A 332 -16.41 6.24 31.09
N THR A 333 -15.95 7.42 30.66
CA THR A 333 -16.20 7.95 29.31
C THR A 333 -14.89 8.44 28.71
N ASN A 334 -14.58 8.04 27.47
CA ASN A 334 -13.44 8.58 26.74
C ASN A 334 -13.81 9.84 25.94
N ALA A 335 -12.81 10.49 25.34
CA ALA A 335 -13.00 11.71 24.57
C ALA A 335 -13.95 11.55 23.36
N GLY A 336 -14.09 10.33 22.84
CA GLY A 336 -15.05 10.00 21.78
C GLY A 336 -16.47 9.73 22.27
N GLY A 337 -16.75 9.87 23.57
CA GLY A 337 -18.07 9.64 24.16
C GLY A 337 -18.44 8.17 24.34
N LEU A 338 -17.53 7.23 24.07
CA LEU A 338 -17.74 5.81 24.33
C LEU A 338 -17.58 5.54 25.83
N THR A 339 -18.43 4.66 26.37
CA THR A 339 -18.50 4.47 27.82
C THR A 339 -18.49 3.01 28.23
N ASP A 340 -17.94 2.77 29.41
CA ASP A 340 -18.03 1.51 30.15
C ASP A 340 -18.59 1.79 31.55
N GLN A 341 -19.25 0.79 32.13
CA GLN A 341 -19.91 0.91 33.43
C GLN A 341 -19.70 -0.34 34.26
N ILE A 342 -19.50 -0.13 35.57
CA ILE A 342 -19.53 -1.20 36.56
C ILE A 342 -20.50 -0.84 37.67
N MET A 343 -21.00 -1.87 38.33
CA MET A 343 -21.83 -1.72 39.52
C MET A 343 -21.27 -2.57 40.66
N PHE A 344 -21.34 -2.04 41.88
CA PHE A 344 -21.02 -2.77 43.11
C PHE A 344 -21.97 -2.36 44.23
N ASN A 345 -22.18 -3.26 45.19
CA ASN A 345 -23.00 -3.01 46.35
C ASN A 345 -22.18 -2.35 47.46
N VAL A 346 -22.75 -1.36 48.14
CA VAL A 346 -22.27 -0.90 49.44
C VAL A 346 -23.23 -1.42 50.50
N ALA A 347 -22.75 -2.39 51.28
CA ALA A 347 -23.42 -2.87 52.47
C ALA A 347 -23.04 -2.00 53.68
N VAL A 348 -24.05 -1.36 54.29
CA VAL A 348 -23.86 -0.63 55.54
C VAL A 348 -24.09 -1.60 56.70
N SER A 349 -23.00 -2.11 57.29
CA SER A 349 -23.06 -3.09 58.38
C SER A 349 -23.02 -2.36 59.72
N GLY A 350 -24.18 -2.12 60.34
CA GLY A 350 -24.28 -1.54 61.67
C GLY A 350 -24.10 -2.59 62.78
N SER A 351 -23.01 -2.52 63.55
CA SER A 351 -23.08 -3.01 64.93
C SER A 351 -23.82 -1.95 65.74
N LEU A 352 -25.15 -2.01 65.71
CA LEU A 352 -25.97 -1.42 66.77
C LEU A 352 -25.40 -1.94 68.10
N MET A 353 -24.80 -1.07 68.90
CA MET A 353 -24.04 -1.49 70.08
C MET A 353 -24.26 -0.52 71.23
N ILE A 354 -24.52 -1.05 72.41
CA ILE A 354 -24.53 -0.32 73.67
C ILE A 354 -23.13 -0.42 74.27
N THR A 355 -22.49 0.72 74.50
CA THR A 355 -21.17 0.83 75.14
C THR A 355 -21.29 1.02 76.63
N ASN A 356 -22.35 1.68 77.11
CA ASN A 356 -22.61 1.84 78.54
C ASN A 356 -24.10 2.08 78.81
N ALA A 357 -24.54 1.74 80.02
CA ALA A 357 -25.84 2.15 80.53
C ALA A 357 -25.71 2.51 82.01
N SER A 358 -26.39 3.56 82.45
CA SER A 358 -26.37 3.98 83.86
C SER A 358 -27.67 4.65 84.25
N PHE A 359 -28.14 4.38 85.48
CA PHE A 359 -29.34 5.00 86.02
C PHE A 359 -28.99 5.97 87.15
N THR A 360 -29.28 7.24 86.93
CA THR A 360 -29.24 8.29 87.96
C THR A 360 -30.61 8.94 87.99
N LYS A 361 -31.40 8.68 89.05
CA LYS A 361 -32.79 9.13 89.13
C LYS A 361 -32.91 10.62 88.77
N PRO A 362 -33.78 11.01 87.80
CA PRO A 362 -34.85 10.21 87.18
C PRO A 362 -34.50 9.60 85.81
N THR A 363 -33.24 9.54 85.41
CA THR A 363 -32.83 9.23 84.03
C THR A 363 -32.04 7.92 83.95
N LEU A 364 -32.43 7.04 83.02
CA LEU A 364 -31.58 5.96 82.52
C LEU A 364 -30.92 6.45 81.24
N THR A 365 -29.60 6.59 81.24
CA THR A 365 -28.82 7.00 80.07
C THR A 365 -28.18 5.76 79.46
N ILE A 366 -28.42 5.54 78.18
CA ILE A 366 -27.78 4.49 77.37
C ILE A 366 -26.85 5.18 76.39
N LEU A 367 -25.56 4.86 76.47
CA LEU A 367 -24.54 5.31 75.53
C LEU A 367 -24.22 4.15 74.58
N GLY A 368 -23.98 4.47 73.31
CA GLY A 368 -23.73 3.46 72.30
C GLY A 368 -23.53 4.07 70.92
N LEU A 369 -23.75 3.25 69.90
CA LEU A 369 -23.62 3.59 68.50
C LEU A 369 -24.79 2.99 67.72
N GLY A 370 -25.28 3.73 66.72
CA GLY A 370 -26.28 3.25 65.77
C GLY A 370 -27.71 3.34 66.29
N PHE A 371 -27.97 4.17 67.30
CA PHE A 371 -29.33 4.34 67.82
C PHE A 371 -30.23 5.12 66.85
N GLY A 372 -29.68 5.90 65.92
CA GLY A 372 -30.44 6.84 65.10
C GLY A 372 -31.01 8.00 65.92
N THR A 373 -31.65 8.96 65.26
CA THR A 373 -32.29 10.13 65.93
C THR A 373 -33.74 9.88 66.36
N SER A 374 -34.35 8.77 65.92
CA SER A 374 -35.68 8.33 66.35
C SER A 374 -35.90 6.84 66.03
N GLY A 375 -36.97 6.24 66.55
CA GLY A 375 -37.39 4.89 66.20
C GLY A 375 -36.65 3.75 66.91
N ALA A 376 -35.87 4.06 67.94
CA ALA A 376 -35.26 3.03 68.77
C ALA A 376 -36.31 2.39 69.69
N ILE A 377 -36.29 1.06 69.76
CA ILE A 377 -37.07 0.28 70.73
C ILE A 377 -36.11 -0.13 71.86
N VAL A 378 -36.38 0.31 73.08
CA VAL A 378 -35.52 0.03 74.24
C VAL A 378 -36.19 -0.98 75.15
N ARG A 379 -35.49 -2.08 75.45
CA ARG A 379 -35.91 -3.07 76.45
C ARG A 379 -34.95 -3.09 77.62
N VAL A 380 -35.49 -2.98 78.84
CA VAL A 380 -34.73 -3.10 80.10
C VAL A 380 -35.23 -4.34 80.83
N ASN A 381 -34.34 -5.27 81.16
CA ASN A 381 -34.70 -6.58 81.73
C ASN A 381 -35.80 -7.31 80.91
N GLY A 382 -35.81 -7.12 79.58
CA GLY A 382 -36.83 -7.66 78.68
C GLY A 382 -38.13 -6.86 78.58
N LEU A 383 -38.37 -5.88 79.47
CA LEU A 383 -39.54 -5.01 79.42
C LEU A 383 -39.35 -3.89 78.39
N ASP A 384 -40.29 -3.74 77.46
CA ASP A 384 -40.33 -2.61 76.54
C ASP A 384 -40.64 -1.31 77.28
N VAL A 385 -39.68 -0.39 77.26
CA VAL A 385 -39.75 0.92 77.92
C VAL A 385 -39.64 2.06 76.92
N THR A 386 -39.85 1.79 75.63
CA THR A 386 -39.69 2.75 74.52
C THR A 386 -40.47 4.04 74.72
N ASN A 387 -41.67 3.96 75.28
CA ASN A 387 -42.53 5.12 75.59
C ASN A 387 -41.96 6.06 76.68
N THR A 388 -40.78 5.78 77.22
CA THR A 388 -40.11 6.59 78.23
C THR A 388 -38.88 7.32 77.70
N ILE A 389 -38.52 7.09 76.43
CA ILE A 389 -37.47 7.85 75.75
C ILE A 389 -37.83 9.33 75.79
N SER A 390 -36.93 10.12 76.35
CA SER A 390 -37.06 11.57 76.53
C SER A 390 -36.13 12.37 75.62
N SER A 391 -35.02 11.75 75.20
CA SER A 391 -34.16 12.23 74.13
C SER A 391 -33.48 11.03 73.48
N GLN A 392 -33.21 11.15 72.18
CA GLN A 392 -32.48 10.17 71.41
C GLN A 392 -31.58 10.91 70.43
N THR A 393 -30.30 10.62 70.51
CA THR A 393 -29.32 10.88 69.47
C THR A 393 -28.75 9.55 69.03
N ASP A 394 -27.97 9.58 67.97
CA ASP A 394 -27.38 8.36 67.46
C ASP A 394 -26.43 7.64 68.44
N THR A 395 -25.83 8.41 69.37
CA THR A 395 -24.87 7.88 70.35
C THR A 395 -25.42 7.79 71.78
N LYS A 396 -26.64 8.28 72.01
CA LYS A 396 -27.22 8.39 73.35
C LYS A 396 -28.74 8.30 73.35
N ILE A 397 -29.32 7.49 74.23
CA ILE A 397 -30.75 7.48 74.55
C ILE A 397 -30.93 7.81 76.03
N ASP A 398 -31.71 8.85 76.36
CA ASP A 398 -32.12 9.13 77.73
C ASP A 398 -33.59 8.74 77.93
N LEU A 399 -33.85 7.86 78.89
CA LEU A 399 -35.21 7.49 79.31
C LEU A 399 -35.56 8.15 80.65
N LYS A 400 -36.74 8.77 80.76
CA LYS A 400 -37.25 9.40 81.99
C LYS A 400 -38.19 8.49 82.76
N GLY A 401 -37.84 8.17 84.01
CA GLY A 401 -38.63 7.26 84.84
C GLY A 401 -38.06 6.98 86.23
N SER A 402 -38.71 6.04 86.90
CA SER A 402 -38.29 5.55 88.21
C SER A 402 -37.80 4.11 88.10
N LYS A 403 -37.11 3.62 89.13
CA LYS A 403 -36.72 2.20 89.25
C LYS A 403 -37.86 1.22 88.97
N LYS A 404 -39.10 1.55 89.41
CA LYS A 404 -40.29 0.72 89.18
C LYS A 404 -40.73 0.77 87.72
N LYS A 405 -40.63 1.94 87.07
CA LYS A 405 -41.00 2.15 85.66
C LYS A 405 -40.09 1.37 84.70
N PHE A 406 -38.81 1.21 85.05
CA PHE A 406 -37.83 0.44 84.27
C PHE A 406 -37.63 -1.00 84.76
N ALA A 407 -38.43 -1.46 85.73
CA ALA A 407 -38.29 -2.78 86.36
C ALA A 407 -36.86 -3.10 86.83
N LEU A 408 -36.16 -2.10 87.39
CA LEU A 408 -34.78 -2.28 87.87
C LEU A 408 -34.75 -3.16 89.12
N LYS A 409 -33.85 -4.14 89.12
CA LYS A 409 -33.51 -5.00 90.25
C LYS A 409 -32.24 -4.48 90.92
N LYS A 410 -32.12 -4.70 92.23
CA LYS A 410 -30.87 -4.43 92.96
C LYS A 410 -29.77 -5.33 92.39
N GLY A 411 -28.63 -4.76 92.00
CA GLY A 411 -27.56 -5.46 91.31
C GLY A 411 -27.64 -5.33 89.78
N GLN A 412 -27.31 -6.39 89.06
CA GLN A 412 -27.17 -6.35 87.60
C GLN A 412 -28.53 -6.27 86.88
N ASN A 413 -28.63 -5.35 85.92
CA ASN A 413 -29.76 -5.16 85.02
C ASN A 413 -29.26 -5.24 83.57
N THR A 414 -30.12 -5.69 82.65
CA THR A 414 -29.80 -5.78 81.22
C THR A 414 -30.55 -4.73 80.41
N VAL A 415 -29.93 -4.29 79.31
CA VAL A 415 -30.55 -3.40 78.33
C VAL A 415 -30.18 -3.81 76.91
N THR A 416 -31.15 -3.72 76.02
CA THR A 416 -31.00 -3.91 74.57
C THR A 416 -31.73 -2.79 73.84
N VAL A 417 -31.16 -2.34 72.73
CA VAL A 417 -31.78 -1.38 71.82
C VAL A 417 -31.99 -2.08 70.47
N THR A 418 -33.18 -1.92 69.87
CA THR A 418 -33.48 -2.38 68.51
C THR A 418 -33.78 -1.17 67.65
N VAL A 419 -33.16 -1.07 66.47
CA VAL A 419 -33.43 -0.03 65.47
C VAL A 419 -33.73 -0.73 64.15
N GLY A 420 -34.93 -0.51 63.60
CA GLY A 420 -35.41 -1.31 62.48
C GLY A 420 -35.47 -2.80 62.83
N SER A 421 -34.74 -3.64 62.08
CA SER A 421 -34.63 -5.09 62.29
C SER A 421 -33.39 -5.53 63.07
N VAL A 422 -32.49 -4.61 63.43
CA VAL A 422 -31.22 -4.91 64.10
C VAL A 422 -31.38 -4.70 65.61
N THR A 423 -30.90 -5.64 66.42
CA THR A 423 -30.86 -5.53 67.89
C THR A 423 -29.42 -5.47 68.39
N SER A 424 -29.16 -4.64 69.39
CA SER A 424 -27.84 -4.44 69.97
C SER A 424 -27.30 -5.67 70.71
N ASN A 425 -26.04 -5.62 71.12
CA ASN A 425 -25.58 -6.43 72.24
C ASN A 425 -26.45 -6.21 73.48
N THR A 426 -26.53 -7.22 74.35
CA THR A 426 -27.11 -7.06 75.68
C THR A 426 -26.08 -6.40 76.59
N ALA A 427 -26.27 -5.14 76.94
CA ALA A 427 -25.42 -4.45 77.90
C ALA A 427 -25.94 -4.65 79.33
N THR A 428 -25.03 -4.68 80.30
CA THR A 428 -25.37 -4.80 81.71
C THR A 428 -24.95 -3.57 82.49
N PHE A 429 -25.76 -3.16 83.46
CA PHE A 429 -25.42 -2.09 84.39
C PHE A 429 -25.91 -2.41 85.80
N ASN A 430 -25.25 -1.88 86.82
CA ASN A 430 -25.65 -2.09 88.21
C ASN A 430 -26.57 -0.96 88.69
N PHE A 431 -27.62 -1.32 89.42
CA PHE A 431 -28.52 -0.40 90.11
C PHE A 431 -28.60 -0.71 91.61
#